data_AF-A0A1Q3KHC2-F1
#
_entry.id   AF-A0A1Q3KHC2-F1
#
_cell.length_a   1.000
_cell.length_b   1.000
_cell.length_c   1.000
_cell.angle_alpha   90.00
_cell.angle_beta   90.00
_cell.angle_gamma   90.00
#
_symmetry.space_group_name_H-M   'P 1'
#
loop_
_entity.id
_entity.type
_entity.pdbx_description
1 polymer ?
#
loop_
_entity_poly.entity_id
_entity_poly.type
_entity_poly.pdbx_seq_one_letter_code
_entity_poly.pdbx_strand_id
1 'polypeptide(L)'
;MMFMKIILMALLSFFLAAPIFSVVAQSLEADMKRAAGAYERKDMSTAVRIWKAWAAKGNAEAQTLLGAMYWSGEGVSRDHKEAARLYLLAAQQGYARAQNDIGFMLGFGEGIPPHDDVEAYKWIKLAIDRYTAKNQERLDQARKDLETLRSRMTAAQIAEADKRAKAWKPVVSKR
;
A
#
# COMPACT_ATOMS: atom_id res chain seq x y z
N MET A 1 62.85 -8.65 40.94
CA MET A 1 63.16 -7.78 39.79
C MET A 1 62.40 -8.36 38.60
N MET A 2 61.29 -7.85 38.09
CA MET A 2 60.48 -6.66 38.37
C MET A 2 59.15 -6.94 37.63
N PHE A 3 58.03 -6.95 38.35
CA PHE A 3 56.71 -6.79 37.76
C PHE A 3 56.66 -5.44 37.00
N MET A 4 55.75 -5.32 36.02
CA MET A 4 54.97 -4.11 35.68
C MET A 4 55.05 -3.62 34.22
N LYS A 5 53.90 -3.74 33.52
CA LYS A 5 53.31 -2.86 32.48
C LYS A 5 54.15 -2.71 31.19
N ILE A 6 53.60 -3.02 30.01
CA ILE A 6 52.84 -2.03 29.22
C ILE A 6 51.69 -2.72 28.47
N ILE A 7 50.49 -2.31 28.84
CA ILE A 7 49.28 -2.33 28.04
C ILE A 7 49.49 -1.29 26.92
N LEU A 8 49.48 -1.69 25.65
CA LEU A 8 49.30 -0.74 24.55
C LEU A 8 48.72 -1.41 23.28
N MET A 9 47.47 -1.04 22.99
CA MET A 9 46.86 -0.90 21.66
C MET A 9 46.73 -2.13 20.74
N ALA A 10 45.52 -2.70 20.74
CA ALA A 10 44.81 -3.04 19.50
C ALA A 10 43.31 -2.72 19.68
N LEU A 11 42.99 -1.42 19.64
CA LEU A 11 41.65 -0.93 19.32
C LEU A 11 41.56 -0.87 17.79
N LEU A 12 40.89 -1.85 17.16
CA LEU A 12 40.30 -1.81 15.81
C LEU A 12 39.73 -3.23 15.60
N SER A 13 38.45 -3.51 15.43
CA SER A 13 37.33 -2.73 14.92
C SER A 13 36.04 -3.45 15.29
N PHE A 14 35.30 -2.90 16.25
CA PHE A 14 33.87 -3.13 16.40
C PHE A 14 33.17 -2.03 15.59
N PHE A 15 32.08 -2.35 14.90
CA PHE A 15 31.30 -1.54 13.93
C PHE A 15 31.77 -1.53 12.46
N LEU A 16 31.03 -2.25 11.60
CA LEU A 16 30.17 -1.64 10.56
C LEU A 16 29.46 -2.74 9.75
N ALA A 17 28.61 -3.52 10.42
CA ALA A 17 27.45 -4.08 9.76
C ALA A 17 26.21 -3.37 10.31
N ALA A 18 26.16 -2.04 10.16
CA ALA A 18 24.85 -1.40 10.09
C ALA A 18 24.20 -2.05 8.86
N PRO A 19 23.19 -2.92 9.07
CA PRO A 19 22.73 -3.79 7.99
C PRO A 19 22.24 -2.87 6.89
N ILE A 20 22.62 -3.13 5.65
CA ILE A 20 22.20 -2.36 4.45
C ILE A 20 20.68 -2.07 4.45
N PHE A 21 19.90 -2.91 5.14
CA PHE A 21 18.50 -2.74 5.49
C PHE A 21 18.15 -1.38 6.14
N SER A 22 18.93 -0.87 7.11
CA SER A 22 18.63 0.39 7.81
C SER A 22 18.80 1.62 6.90
N VAL A 23 19.78 1.60 6.00
CA VAL A 23 20.02 2.69 5.05
C VAL A 23 18.93 2.74 3.97
N VAL A 24 18.50 1.58 3.45
CA VAL A 24 17.40 1.53 2.46
C VAL A 24 16.07 1.98 3.09
N ALA A 25 15.78 1.56 4.32
CA ALA A 25 14.56 2.00 5.03
C ALA A 25 14.56 3.52 5.28
N GLN A 26 15.69 4.10 5.69
CA GLN A 26 15.83 5.55 5.85
C GLN A 26 15.65 6.30 4.52
N SER A 27 16.16 5.74 3.42
CA SER A 27 15.97 6.34 2.08
C SER A 27 14.51 6.28 1.62
N LEU A 28 13.77 5.21 1.95
CA LEU A 28 12.34 5.08 1.63
C LEU A 28 11.53 6.15 2.35
N GLU A 29 11.65 6.25 3.67
CA GLU A 29 10.87 7.21 4.45
C GLU A 29 11.10 8.65 3.98
N ALA A 30 12.37 9.03 3.80
CA ALA A 30 12.74 10.35 3.31
C ALA A 30 12.17 10.64 1.91
N ASP A 31 12.24 9.65 1.01
CA ASP A 31 11.69 9.78 -0.33
C ASP A 31 10.16 9.89 -0.33
N MET A 32 9.46 9.07 0.45
CA MET A 32 8.00 9.10 0.54
C MET A 32 7.51 10.42 1.12
N LYS A 33 8.18 10.95 2.15
CA LYS A 33 7.89 12.28 2.70
C LYS A 33 8.16 13.39 1.68
N ARG A 34 9.25 13.31 0.92
CA ARG A 34 9.56 14.27 -0.15
C ARG A 34 8.49 14.25 -1.24
N ALA A 35 8.03 13.06 -1.64
CA ALA A 35 6.98 12.90 -2.63
C ALA A 35 5.64 13.46 -2.15
N ALA A 36 5.24 13.17 -0.90
CA ALA A 36 4.04 13.73 -0.30
C ALA A 36 4.08 15.27 -0.24
N GLY A 37 5.20 15.84 0.22
CA GLY A 37 5.36 17.30 0.22
C GLY A 37 5.40 17.91 -1.18
N ALA A 38 5.94 17.20 -2.18
CA ALA A 38 5.89 17.66 -3.58
C ALA A 38 4.44 17.67 -4.10
N TYR A 39 3.67 16.63 -3.82
CA TYR A 39 2.24 16.54 -4.15
C TYR A 39 1.44 17.69 -3.52
N GLU A 40 1.64 17.97 -2.24
CA GLU A 40 0.99 19.10 -1.53
C GLU A 40 1.32 20.46 -2.16
N ARG A 41 2.55 20.63 -2.66
CA ARG A 41 2.98 21.83 -3.39
C ARG A 41 2.60 21.83 -4.88
N LYS A 42 1.82 20.85 -5.34
CA LYS A 42 1.43 20.64 -6.74
C LYS A 42 2.60 20.37 -7.70
N ASP A 43 3.76 19.98 -7.18
CA ASP A 43 4.86 19.44 -7.99
C ASP A 43 4.61 17.96 -8.28
N MET A 44 3.67 17.70 -9.18
CA MET A 44 3.25 16.34 -9.53
C MET A 44 4.34 15.55 -10.24
N SER A 45 5.22 16.22 -10.99
CA SER A 45 6.35 15.57 -11.66
C SER A 45 7.30 14.92 -10.66
N THR A 46 7.66 15.64 -9.59
CA THR A 46 8.49 15.08 -8.53
C THR A 46 7.78 13.96 -7.77
N ALA A 47 6.51 14.14 -7.41
CA ALA A 47 5.74 13.13 -6.70
C ALA A 47 5.64 11.82 -7.51
N VAL A 48 5.20 11.91 -8.77
CA VAL A 48 5.07 10.77 -9.69
C VAL A 48 6.41 10.07 -9.88
N ARG A 49 7.50 10.80 -10.11
CA ARG A 49 8.82 10.20 -10.31
C ARG A 49 9.25 9.34 -9.12
N ILE A 50 9.03 9.83 -7.90
CA ILE A 50 9.44 9.14 -6.67
C ILE A 50 8.53 7.94 -6.41
N TRP A 51 7.21 8.13 -6.44
CA TRP A 51 6.28 7.03 -6.22
C TRP A 51 6.42 5.95 -7.30
N LYS A 52 6.66 6.31 -8.56
CA LYS A 52 6.95 5.34 -9.63
C LYS A 52 8.20 4.50 -9.33
N ALA A 53 9.27 5.11 -8.84
CA ALA A 53 10.48 4.39 -8.47
C ALA A 53 10.25 3.39 -7.32
N TRP A 54 9.50 3.78 -6.28
CA TRP A 54 9.21 2.90 -5.14
C TRP A 54 8.12 1.86 -5.44
N ALA A 55 7.14 2.19 -6.28
CA ALA A 55 6.13 1.26 -6.75
C ALA A 55 6.76 0.12 -7.56
N ALA A 56 7.76 0.42 -8.39
CA ALA A 56 8.53 -0.57 -9.14
C ALA A 56 9.34 -1.51 -8.21
N LYS A 57 9.72 -1.04 -7.02
CA LYS A 57 10.37 -1.86 -5.97
C LYS A 57 9.37 -2.63 -5.10
N GLY A 58 8.08 -2.61 -5.44
CA GLY A 58 7.04 -3.32 -4.72
C GLY A 58 6.57 -2.63 -3.44
N ASN A 59 6.87 -1.36 -3.21
CA ASN A 59 6.33 -0.66 -2.04
C ASN A 59 4.82 -0.42 -2.22
N ALA A 60 4.00 -1.03 -1.35
CA ALA A 60 2.53 -1.00 -1.44
C ALA A 60 1.95 0.41 -1.29
N GLU A 61 2.53 1.26 -0.44
CA GLU A 61 2.07 2.64 -0.27
C GLU A 61 2.33 3.46 -1.55
N ALA A 62 3.53 3.35 -2.13
CA ALA A 62 3.88 4.01 -3.39
C ALA A 62 3.04 3.50 -4.56
N GLN A 63 2.75 2.19 -4.63
CA GLN A 63 1.81 1.63 -5.59
C GLN A 63 0.42 2.25 -5.44
N THR A 64 -0.08 2.38 -4.20
CA THR A 64 -1.38 3.01 -3.93
C THR A 64 -1.40 4.48 -4.33
N LEU A 65 -0.38 5.25 -3.96
CA LEU A 65 -0.33 6.68 -4.28
C LEU A 65 -0.19 6.92 -5.78
N LEU A 66 0.63 6.12 -6.48
CA LEU A 66 0.72 6.17 -7.94
C LEU A 66 -0.60 5.76 -8.60
N GLY A 67 -1.29 4.74 -8.06
CA GLY A 67 -2.62 4.33 -8.52
C GLY A 67 -3.63 5.47 -8.43
N ALA A 68 -3.59 6.26 -7.36
CA ALA A 68 -4.43 7.44 -7.19
C ALA A 68 -4.14 8.53 -8.24
N MET A 69 -2.87 8.73 -8.60
CA MET A 69 -2.48 9.65 -9.67
C MET A 69 -3.03 9.21 -11.03
N TYR A 70 -2.95 7.92 -11.36
CA TYR A 70 -3.54 7.37 -12.59
C TYR A 70 -5.07 7.41 -12.58
N TRP A 71 -5.70 7.26 -11.41
CA TRP A 71 -7.15 7.41 -11.28
C TRP A 71 -7.61 8.85 -11.52
N SER A 72 -6.97 9.85 -10.90
CA SER A 72 -7.39 11.25 -11.04
C SER A 72 -6.85 11.93 -12.31
N GLY A 73 -5.78 11.41 -12.89
CA GLY A 73 -5.06 12.06 -13.99
C GLY A 73 -4.16 13.22 -13.53
N GLU A 74 -3.81 13.26 -12.24
CA GLU A 74 -2.89 14.27 -11.72
C GLU A 74 -1.45 13.89 -12.07
N GLY A 75 -0.72 14.75 -12.78
CA GLY A 75 0.69 14.53 -13.12
C GLY A 75 0.97 13.39 -14.10
N VAL A 76 -0.04 12.58 -14.45
CA VAL A 76 -0.01 11.51 -15.45
C VAL A 76 -1.31 11.51 -16.25
N SER A 77 -1.30 10.96 -17.45
CA SER A 77 -2.56 10.73 -18.18
C SER A 77 -3.44 9.76 -17.40
N ARG A 78 -4.72 10.12 -17.25
CA ARG A 78 -5.70 9.28 -16.54
C ARG A 78 -5.80 7.90 -17.19
N ASP A 79 -5.63 6.86 -16.38
CA ASP A 79 -5.69 5.46 -16.79
C ASP A 79 -6.24 4.59 -15.65
N HIS A 80 -7.53 4.28 -15.70
CA HIS A 80 -8.18 3.47 -14.66
C HIS A 80 -7.66 2.02 -14.66
N LYS A 81 -7.21 1.48 -15.79
CA LYS A 81 -6.68 0.11 -15.82
C LYS A 81 -5.35 0.04 -15.07
N GLU A 82 -4.48 1.02 -15.29
CA GLU A 82 -3.21 1.09 -14.56
C GLU A 82 -3.42 1.39 -13.07
N ALA A 83 -4.39 2.25 -12.73
CA ALA A 83 -4.77 2.50 -11.34
C ALA A 83 -5.17 1.20 -10.62
N ALA A 84 -6.09 0.42 -11.20
CA ALA A 84 -6.50 -0.85 -10.61
C ALA A 84 -5.38 -1.88 -10.56
N ARG A 85 -4.50 -1.94 -11.56
CA ARG A 85 -3.34 -2.82 -11.53
C ARG A 85 -2.45 -2.50 -10.32
N LEU A 86 -2.17 -1.22 -10.09
CA LEU A 86 -1.35 -0.76 -8.96
C LEU A 86 -2.03 -0.99 -7.61
N TYR A 87 -3.33 -0.68 -7.50
CA TYR A 87 -4.09 -0.97 -6.29
C TYR A 87 -4.14 -2.46 -6.00
N LEU A 88 -4.36 -3.31 -7.00
CA LEU A 88 -4.38 -4.76 -6.81
C LEU A 88 -3.04 -5.28 -6.28
N LEU A 89 -1.91 -4.80 -6.81
CA LEU A 89 -0.58 -5.15 -6.31
C LEU A 89 -0.37 -4.78 -4.84
N ALA A 90 -0.83 -3.59 -4.43
CA ALA A 90 -0.74 -3.14 -3.05
C ALA A 90 -1.73 -3.88 -2.13
N ALA A 91 -2.95 -4.15 -2.63
CA ALA A 91 -4.00 -4.87 -1.93
C ALA A 91 -3.61 -6.31 -1.64
N GLN A 92 -2.93 -6.97 -2.59
CA GLN A 92 -2.37 -8.31 -2.43
C GLN A 92 -1.31 -8.38 -1.32
N GLN A 93 -0.61 -7.28 -1.02
CA GLN A 93 0.34 -7.21 0.10
C GLN A 93 -0.34 -6.90 1.44
N GLY A 94 -1.65 -6.67 1.46
CA GLY A 94 -2.42 -6.37 2.66
C GLY A 94 -2.50 -4.89 3.02
N TYR A 95 -2.16 -3.99 2.09
CA TYR A 95 -2.29 -2.56 2.33
C TYR A 95 -3.77 -2.14 2.30
N ALA A 96 -4.34 -1.87 3.48
CA ALA A 96 -5.78 -1.69 3.67
C ALA A 96 -6.40 -0.60 2.77
N ARG A 97 -5.68 0.51 2.57
CA ARG A 97 -6.15 1.57 1.67
C ARG A 97 -6.30 1.07 0.23
N ALA A 98 -5.32 0.32 -0.28
CA ALA A 98 -5.41 -0.25 -1.62
C ALA A 98 -6.51 -1.32 -1.73
N GLN A 99 -6.73 -2.11 -0.68
CA GLN A 99 -7.85 -3.06 -0.63
C GLN A 99 -9.19 -2.31 -0.74
N ASN A 100 -9.35 -1.19 -0.05
CA ASN A 100 -10.53 -0.34 -0.22
C ASN A 100 -10.63 0.22 -1.65
N ASP A 101 -9.55 0.78 -2.18
CA ASP A 101 -9.55 1.45 -3.48
C ASP A 101 -9.84 0.47 -4.63
N ILE A 102 -9.25 -0.74 -4.63
CA ILE A 102 -9.59 -1.76 -5.64
C ILE A 102 -11.00 -2.31 -5.46
N GLY A 103 -11.45 -2.47 -4.21
CA GLY A 103 -12.82 -2.89 -3.92
C GLY A 103 -13.84 -1.88 -4.43
N PHE A 104 -13.58 -0.60 -4.22
CA PHE A 104 -14.39 0.49 -4.77
C PHE A 104 -14.40 0.45 -6.29
N MET A 105 -13.24 0.31 -6.95
CA MET A 105 -13.18 0.28 -8.41
C MET A 105 -13.95 -0.89 -9.02
N LEU A 106 -13.89 -2.09 -8.42
CA LEU A 106 -14.63 -3.26 -8.89
C LEU A 106 -16.14 -3.11 -8.70
N GLY A 107 -16.59 -2.47 -7.61
CA GLY A 107 -18.01 -2.30 -7.31
C GLY A 107 -18.65 -1.05 -7.94
N PHE A 108 -17.90 0.03 -8.10
CA PHE A 108 -18.46 1.36 -8.38
C PHE A 108 -17.67 2.16 -9.42
N GLY A 109 -16.44 1.75 -9.74
CA GLY A 109 -15.55 2.52 -10.60
C GLY A 109 -15.88 2.44 -12.09
N GLU A 110 -15.68 3.54 -12.79
CA GLU A 110 -15.78 3.59 -14.25
C GLU A 110 -14.51 2.99 -14.91
N GLY A 111 -14.65 2.42 -16.10
CA GLY A 111 -13.51 2.02 -16.93
C GLY A 111 -12.88 0.66 -16.62
N ILE A 112 -13.46 -0.13 -15.69
CA ILE A 112 -13.12 -1.55 -15.48
C ILE A 112 -14.36 -2.44 -15.61
N PRO A 113 -14.67 -2.91 -16.83
CA PRO A 113 -15.71 -3.92 -17.05
C PRO A 113 -15.18 -5.36 -16.89
N PRO A 114 -16.00 -6.30 -16.39
CA PRO A 114 -17.29 -6.11 -15.71
C PRO A 114 -17.12 -5.91 -14.19
N HIS A 115 -18.10 -5.23 -13.58
CA HIS A 115 -18.23 -5.14 -12.12
C HIS A 115 -18.26 -6.54 -11.48
N ASP A 116 -17.47 -6.73 -10.43
CA ASP A 116 -17.45 -7.98 -9.65
C ASP A 116 -17.72 -7.65 -8.18
N ASP A 117 -18.98 -7.73 -7.79
CA ASP A 117 -19.44 -7.41 -6.44
C ASP A 117 -18.88 -8.37 -5.37
N VAL A 118 -18.67 -9.63 -5.74
CA VAL A 118 -18.11 -10.64 -4.83
C VAL A 118 -16.65 -10.29 -4.51
N GLU A 119 -15.88 -9.93 -5.54
CA GLU A 119 -14.50 -9.52 -5.39
C GLU A 119 -14.39 -8.14 -4.72
N ALA A 120 -15.26 -7.19 -5.08
CA ALA A 120 -15.35 -5.88 -4.43
C ALA A 120 -15.61 -6.00 -2.93
N TYR A 121 -16.65 -6.77 -2.56
CA TYR A 121 -17.02 -7.01 -1.17
C TYR A 121 -15.86 -7.61 -0.38
N LYS A 122 -15.20 -8.62 -0.96
CA LYS A 122 -14.04 -9.28 -0.34
C LYS A 122 -12.96 -8.25 0.02
N TRP A 123 -12.59 -7.38 -0.92
CA TRP A 123 -11.53 -6.41 -0.70
C TRP A 123 -11.92 -5.31 0.30
N ILE A 124 -13.14 -4.78 0.21
CA ILE A 124 -13.63 -3.77 1.15
C ILE A 124 -13.70 -4.34 2.57
N LYS A 125 -14.17 -5.58 2.73
CA LYS A 125 -14.18 -6.26 4.05
C LYS A 125 -12.78 -6.41 4.63
N LEU A 126 -11.81 -6.85 3.83
CA LEU A 126 -10.41 -6.96 4.25
C LEU A 126 -9.80 -5.61 4.66
N ALA A 127 -10.22 -4.51 4.04
CA ALA A 127 -9.81 -3.16 4.42
C ALA A 127 -10.41 -2.75 5.77
N ILE A 128 -11.72 -2.95 5.96
CA ILE A 128 -12.44 -2.64 7.20
C ILE A 128 -11.80 -3.35 8.40
N ASP A 129 -11.47 -4.64 8.26
CA ASP A 129 -10.85 -5.45 9.32
C ASP A 129 -9.47 -4.91 9.77
N ARG A 130 -8.82 -4.07 8.95
CA ARG A 130 -7.50 -3.47 9.22
C ARG A 130 -7.54 -2.01 9.61
N TYR A 131 -8.66 -1.32 9.37
CA TYR A 131 -8.80 0.07 9.75
C TYR A 131 -8.92 0.22 11.26
N THR A 132 -8.42 1.36 11.75
CA THR A 132 -8.46 1.75 13.16
C THR A 132 -9.07 3.15 13.24
N ALA A 133 -9.27 3.68 14.45
CA ALA A 133 -9.77 5.05 14.65
C ALA A 133 -8.93 6.12 13.93
N LYS A 134 -7.64 5.85 13.63
CA LYS A 134 -6.79 6.75 12.83
C LYS A 134 -7.24 6.91 11.38
N ASN A 135 -8.07 5.99 10.88
CA ASN A 135 -8.61 5.95 9.53
C ASN A 135 -10.14 6.11 9.53
N GLN A 136 -10.72 6.83 10.49
CA GLN A 136 -12.16 6.85 10.75
C GLN A 136 -13.00 7.18 9.50
N GLU A 137 -12.64 8.26 8.78
CA GLU A 137 -13.37 8.65 7.56
C GLU A 137 -13.36 7.56 6.49
N ARG A 138 -12.21 6.88 6.31
CA ARG A 138 -12.09 5.78 5.35
C ARG A 138 -12.87 4.55 5.81
N LEU A 139 -12.88 4.27 7.11
CA LEU A 139 -13.65 3.19 7.70
C LEU A 139 -15.15 3.41 7.49
N ASP A 140 -15.64 4.63 7.71
CA ASP A 140 -17.04 4.97 7.54
C ASP A 140 -17.46 4.88 6.07
N GLN A 141 -16.62 5.39 5.16
CA GLN A 141 -16.87 5.25 3.72
C GLN A 141 -16.86 3.77 3.28
N ALA A 142 -15.86 2.99 3.70
CA ALA A 142 -15.76 1.57 3.37
C ALA A 142 -16.98 0.78 3.86
N ARG A 143 -17.50 1.08 5.06
CA ARG A 143 -18.72 0.46 5.59
C ARG A 143 -19.95 0.82 4.75
N LYS A 144 -20.10 2.09 4.36
CA LYS A 144 -21.18 2.52 3.47
C LYS A 144 -21.13 1.82 2.12
N ASP A 145 -19.93 1.71 1.55
CA ASP A 145 -19.72 0.99 0.28
C ASP A 145 -20.05 -0.50 0.43
N LEU A 146 -19.64 -1.13 1.52
CA LEU A 146 -19.98 -2.53 1.82
C LEU A 146 -21.49 -2.74 1.96
N GLU A 147 -22.21 -1.85 2.65
CA GLU A 147 -23.67 -1.92 2.76
C GLU A 147 -24.36 -1.72 1.41
N THR A 148 -23.82 -0.84 0.57
CA THR A 148 -24.32 -0.64 -0.80
C THR A 148 -24.12 -1.89 -1.66
N LEU A 149 -22.98 -2.60 -1.52
CA LEU A 149 -22.79 -3.89 -2.17
C LEU A 149 -23.78 -4.94 -1.65
N ARG A 150 -23.98 -5.01 -0.32
CA ARG A 150 -24.91 -5.98 0.29
C ARG A 150 -26.33 -5.84 -0.21
N SER A 151 -26.81 -4.63 -0.47
CA SER A 151 -28.19 -4.40 -0.93
C SER A 151 -28.48 -4.90 -2.35
N ARG A 152 -27.45 -5.09 -3.18
CA ARG A 152 -27.58 -5.62 -4.56
C ARG A 152 -27.08 -7.05 -4.74
N MET A 153 -26.49 -7.65 -3.72
CA MET A 153 -25.97 -9.03 -3.75
C MET A 153 -26.97 -10.03 -3.16
N THR A 154 -26.96 -11.25 -3.68
CA THR A 154 -27.66 -12.38 -3.07
C THR A 154 -26.92 -12.90 -1.83
N ALA A 155 -27.64 -13.61 -0.94
CA ALA A 155 -27.02 -14.27 0.22
C ALA A 155 -25.89 -15.23 -0.18
N ALA A 156 -26.03 -15.93 -1.32
CA ALA A 156 -25.00 -16.82 -1.84
C ALA A 156 -23.73 -16.07 -2.26
N GLN A 157 -23.87 -14.91 -2.92
CA GLN A 157 -22.73 -14.06 -3.30
C GLN A 157 -22.01 -13.50 -2.07
N ILE A 158 -22.76 -13.06 -1.06
CA ILE A 158 -22.18 -12.57 0.20
C ILE A 158 -21.41 -13.69 0.91
N ALA A 159 -22.00 -14.89 1.01
CA ALA A 159 -21.35 -16.04 1.63
C ALA A 159 -20.05 -16.44 0.90
N GLU A 160 -20.05 -16.40 -0.43
CA GLU A 160 -18.86 -16.65 -1.23
C GLU A 160 -17.78 -15.56 -1.01
N ALA A 161 -18.16 -14.29 -0.99
CA ALA A 161 -17.24 -13.19 -0.73
C ALA A 161 -16.60 -13.30 0.67
N ASP A 162 -17.39 -13.63 1.69
CA ASP A 162 -16.93 -13.89 3.06
C ASP A 162 -15.96 -15.08 3.12
N LYS A 163 -16.27 -16.16 2.41
CA LYS A 163 -15.40 -17.33 2.29
C LYS A 163 -14.06 -16.96 1.67
N ARG A 164 -14.05 -16.20 0.57
CA ARG A 164 -12.83 -15.72 -0.09
C ARG A 164 -12.01 -14.80 0.83
N ALA A 165 -12.67 -13.90 1.56
CA ALA A 165 -12.01 -12.99 2.49
C ALA A 165 -11.33 -13.77 3.62
N LYS A 166 -12.00 -14.79 4.18
CA LYS A 166 -11.44 -15.66 5.22
C LYS A 166 -10.25 -16.49 4.74
N ALA A 167 -10.29 -16.97 3.50
CA ALA A 167 -9.22 -17.75 2.88
C ALA A 167 -8.01 -16.90 2.46
N TRP A 168 -8.20 -15.59 2.30
CA TRP A 168 -7.17 -14.71 1.77
C TRP A 168 -5.95 -14.59 2.70
N LYS A 169 -4.76 -14.56 2.08
CA LYS A 169 -3.47 -14.31 2.74
C LYS A 169 -2.68 -13.27 1.94
N PRO A 170 -1.96 -12.36 2.62
CA PRO A 170 -1.12 -11.39 1.92
C PRO A 170 0.02 -12.09 1.19
N VAL A 171 0.31 -11.63 -0.02
CA VAL A 171 1.53 -11.96 -0.74
C VAL A 171 2.67 -11.23 -0.06
N VAL A 172 3.44 -11.95 0.75
CA VAL A 172 4.67 -11.42 1.33
C VAL A 172 5.74 -11.50 0.25
N SER A 173 6.18 -10.34 -0.25
CA SER A 173 7.35 -10.26 -1.12
C SER A 173 8.56 -10.85 -0.37
N LYS A 174 9.05 -12.01 -0.82
CA LYS A 174 10.34 -12.55 -0.39
C LYS A 174 11.39 -11.62 -1.00
N ARG A 175 11.88 -10.67 -0.20
CA ARG A 175 13.09 -9.91 -0.54
C ARG A 175 14.32 -10.77 -0.29
#